data_AF-A0AA94VG40-F1
#
_entry.id   AF-A0AA94VG40-F1
#
_cell.length_a   1.000
_cell.length_b   1.000
_cell.length_c   1.000
_cell.angle_alpha   90.00
_cell.angle_beta   90.00
_cell.angle_gamma   90.00
#
_symmetry.space_group_name_H-M   'P 1'
#
loop_
_entity.id
_entity.type
_entity.pdbx_description
1 polymer ?
#
loop_
_entity_poly.entity_id
_entity_poly.type
_entity_poly.pdbx_seq_one_letter_code
_entity_poly.pdbx_strand_id
1 'polypeptide(L)'
;MSHTIRNKEKLLARIRRLKGQMEAVERALDDSKPCGEVLQLLASVRGALSGLTGEVMQEHLHEHVVHAENEDERARAAEELAQVLKTYIR
;
A
#
# COMPACT_ATOMS: atom_id res chain seq x y z
N MET A 1 6.86 17.75 8.82
CA MET A 1 7.22 17.30 7.46
C MET A 1 6.49 16.00 7.17
N SER A 2 5.95 15.79 5.96
CA SER A 2 5.27 14.52 5.61
C SER A 2 6.26 13.34 5.74
N HIS A 3 5.94 12.36 6.59
CA HIS A 3 6.87 11.28 6.96
C HIS A 3 7.06 10.18 5.91
N THR A 4 6.33 10.23 4.80
CA THR A 4 6.61 9.43 3.59
C THR A 4 8.07 9.59 3.10
N ILE A 5 8.78 10.59 3.62
CA ILE A 5 10.19 10.89 3.35
C ILE A 5 11.17 9.95 4.09
N ARG A 6 10.86 9.43 5.29
CA ARG A 6 11.83 8.65 6.11
C ARG A 6 12.15 7.28 5.49
N ASN A 7 11.13 6.61 4.94
CA ASN A 7 11.26 5.33 4.24
C ASN A 7 11.05 5.46 2.72
N LYS A 8 11.22 6.66 2.16
CA LYS A 8 10.88 6.97 0.77
C LYS A 8 11.49 5.99 -0.23
N GLU A 9 12.78 5.66 -0.09
CA GLU A 9 13.46 4.75 -1.02
C GLU A 9 12.88 3.34 -0.98
N LYS A 10 12.57 2.83 0.22
CA LYS A 10 11.96 1.52 0.43
C LYS A 10 10.54 1.46 -0.17
N LEU A 11 9.73 2.50 0.08
CA LEU A 11 8.38 2.60 -0.49
C LEU A 11 8.44 2.71 -2.02
N LEU A 12 9.35 3.51 -2.57
CA LEU A 12 9.56 3.61 -4.02
C LEU A 12 10.03 2.29 -4.63
N ALA A 13 10.90 1.54 -3.97
CA ALA A 13 11.31 0.20 -4.42
C ALA A 13 10.12 -0.76 -4.50
N ARG A 14 9.23 -0.75 -3.51
CA ARG A 14 7.99 -1.55 -3.52
C ARG A 14 7.04 -1.13 -4.65
N ILE A 15 6.88 0.17 -4.89
CA ILE A 15 6.09 0.69 -6.03
C ILE A 15 6.69 0.24 -7.36
N ARG A 16 8.01 0.31 -7.54
CA ARG A 16 8.68 -0.16 -8.77
C ARG A 16 8.45 -1.65 -9.00
N ARG A 17 8.48 -2.47 -7.93
CA ARG A 17 8.15 -3.90 -8.02
C ARG A 17 6.69 -4.13 -8.44
N LEU A 18 5.75 -3.39 -7.86
CA LEU A 18 4.33 -3.45 -8.23
C LEU A 18 4.11 -3.10 -9.71
N LYS A 19 4.81 -2.08 -10.23
CA LYS A 19 4.78 -1.74 -11.66
C LYS A 19 5.21 -2.91 -12.53
N GLY A 20 6.34 -3.55 -12.22
CA GLY A 20 6.80 -4.73 -12.95
C GLY A 20 5.83 -5.92 -12.87
N GLN A 21 5.11 -6.08 -11.75
CA GLN A 21 4.05 -7.09 -11.63
C GLN A 21 2.85 -6.76 -12.52
N MET A 22 2.45 -5.49 -12.61
CA MET A 22 1.36 -5.04 -13.50
C MET A 22 1.73 -5.23 -14.98
N GLU A 23 2.96 -4.89 -15.38
CA GLU A 23 3.46 -5.13 -16.73
C GLU A 23 3.49 -6.64 -17.06
N ALA A 24 3.74 -7.51 -16.06
CA ALA A 24 3.67 -8.95 -16.26
C ALA A 24 2.23 -9.44 -16.49
N VAL A 25 1.24 -8.84 -15.81
CA VAL A 25 -0.19 -9.12 -16.06
C VAL A 25 -0.57 -8.69 -17.48
N GLU A 26 -0.16 -7.48 -17.90
CA GLU A 26 -0.43 -6.97 -19.25
C GLU A 26 0.15 -7.90 -20.33
N ARG A 27 1.43 -8.27 -20.21
CA ARG A 27 2.05 -9.24 -21.14
C ARG A 27 1.35 -10.59 -21.14
N ALA A 28 0.93 -11.10 -19.98
CA ALA A 28 0.22 -12.37 -19.92
C ALA A 28 -1.13 -12.33 -20.64
N LEU A 29 -1.81 -11.19 -20.63
CA LEU A 29 -3.04 -10.98 -21.39
C LEU A 29 -2.77 -10.86 -22.89
N ASP A 30 -1.76 -10.09 -23.29
CA ASP A 30 -1.35 -9.92 -24.70
C ASP A 30 -0.93 -11.26 -25.33
N ASP A 31 -0.13 -12.04 -24.61
CA ASP A 31 0.30 -13.40 -24.97
C ASP A 31 -0.84 -14.44 -24.90
N SER A 32 -2.06 -14.05 -24.51
CA SER A 32 -3.22 -14.95 -24.33
C SER A 32 -2.92 -16.15 -23.42
N LYS A 33 -2.22 -15.92 -22.29
CA LYS A 33 -1.87 -16.97 -21.32
C LYS A 33 -3.12 -17.59 -20.67
N PRO A 34 -3.03 -18.83 -20.17
CA PRO A 34 -4.13 -19.47 -19.44
C PRO A 34 -4.63 -18.61 -18.29
N CYS A 35 -5.97 -18.58 -18.07
CA CYS A 35 -6.59 -17.79 -17.01
C CYS A 35 -5.99 -18.07 -15.62
N GLY A 36 -5.57 -19.31 -15.35
CA GLY A 36 -4.92 -19.68 -14.09
C GLY A 36 -3.62 -18.90 -13.82
N GLU A 37 -2.80 -18.66 -14.84
CA GLU A 37 -1.56 -17.88 -14.71
C GLU A 37 -1.87 -16.40 -14.45
N VAL A 38 -2.83 -15.83 -15.19
CA VAL A 38 -3.28 -14.45 -14.99
C VAL A 38 -3.83 -14.25 -13.56
N LEU A 39 -4.63 -15.21 -13.06
CA LEU A 39 -5.17 -15.18 -11.70
C LEU A 39 -4.06 -15.21 -10.64
N GLN A 40 -2.99 -16.00 -10.85
CA GLN A 40 -1.86 -16.05 -9.93
C GLN A 40 -1.09 -14.72 -9.90
N LEU A 41 -0.88 -14.09 -11.06
CA LEU A 41 -0.23 -12.78 -11.14
C LEU A 41 -1.05 -11.70 -10.44
N LEU A 42 -2.36 -11.66 -10.69
CA LEU A 42 -3.29 -10.73 -10.01
C LEU A 42 -3.31 -10.95 -8.49
N ALA A 43 -3.32 -12.21 -8.04
CA ALA A 43 -3.22 -12.53 -6.62
C ALA A 43 -1.91 -12.04 -5.99
N SER A 44 -0.79 -12.17 -6.73
CA SER A 44 0.52 -11.67 -6.31
C SER A 44 0.55 -10.14 -6.21
N VAL A 45 -0.05 -9.43 -7.17
CA VAL A 45 -0.21 -7.97 -7.14
C VAL A 45 -1.03 -7.56 -5.91
N ARG A 46 -2.18 -8.20 -5.69
CA ARG A 46 -3.04 -7.91 -4.54
C ARG A 46 -2.29 -8.05 -3.23
N GLY A 47 -1.55 -9.16 -3.03
CA GLY A 47 -0.75 -9.37 -1.82
C GLY A 47 0.34 -8.32 -1.63
N ALA A 48 1.04 -7.95 -2.70
CA ALA A 48 2.07 -6.91 -2.64
C ALA A 48 1.49 -5.52 -2.31
N LEU A 49 0.33 -5.19 -2.89
CA LEU A 49 -0.39 -3.94 -2.61
C LEU A 49 -0.87 -3.89 -1.16
N SER A 50 -1.53 -4.96 -0.68
CA SER A 50 -1.97 -5.04 0.73
C SER A 50 -0.81 -4.90 1.70
N GLY A 51 0.32 -5.55 1.41
CA GLY A 51 1.53 -5.44 2.24
C GLY A 51 2.16 -4.03 2.23
N LEU A 52 2.03 -3.28 1.14
CA LEU A 52 2.47 -1.88 1.08
C LEU A 52 1.52 -0.96 1.85
N THR A 53 0.21 -1.13 1.69
CA THR A 53 -0.81 -0.36 2.41
C THR A 53 -0.65 -0.52 3.92
N GLY A 54 -0.48 -1.76 4.41
CA GLY A 54 -0.27 -2.02 5.83
C GLY A 54 0.99 -1.35 6.40
N GLU A 55 2.09 -1.31 5.64
CA GLU A 55 3.32 -0.63 6.05
C GLU A 55 3.12 0.89 6.19
N VAL A 56 2.45 1.52 5.22
CA VAL A 56 2.16 2.97 5.27
C VAL A 56 1.22 3.29 6.43
N MET A 57 0.21 2.46 6.66
CA MET A 57 -0.72 2.63 7.79
C MET A 57 -0.02 2.52 9.15
N GLN A 58 0.90 1.56 9.30
CA GLN A 58 1.67 1.41 10.53
C GLN A 58 2.54 2.64 10.80
N GLU A 59 3.19 3.17 9.76
CA GLU A 59 4.01 4.38 9.89
C GLU A 59 3.15 5.60 10.23
N HIS A 60 1.97 5.75 9.61
CA HIS A 60 1.02 6.81 9.94
C HIS A 60 0.53 6.72 11.39
N LEU A 61 0.17 5.53 11.85
CA LEU A 61 -0.23 5.29 13.25
C LEU A 61 0.90 5.69 14.21
N HIS A 62 2.12 5.22 13.98
CA HIS A 62 3.24 5.50 14.86
C HIS A 62 3.53 7.01 14.92
N GLU A 63 3.65 7.68 13.78
CA GLU A 63 4.11 9.06 13.75
C GLU A 63 3.00 10.07 14.05
N HIS A 64 1.82 9.90 13.47
CA HIS A 64 0.76 10.90 13.53
C HIS A 64 -0.29 10.63 14.61
N VAL A 65 -0.35 9.41 15.15
CA VAL A 65 -1.25 9.08 16.26
C VAL A 65 -0.48 8.89 17.55
N VAL A 66 0.57 8.05 17.59
CA VAL A 66 1.31 7.78 18.83
C VAL A 66 2.12 9.01 19.26
N HIS A 67 2.90 9.59 18.34
CA HIS A 67 3.80 10.72 18.59
C HIS A 67 3.21 12.11 18.27
N ALA A 68 1.90 12.24 18.18
CA ALA A 68 1.23 13.52 17.95
C ALA A 68 1.57 14.56 19.04
N GLU A 69 1.82 15.81 18.65
CA GLU A 69 2.20 16.89 19.57
C GLU A 69 1.04 17.35 20.46
N ASN A 70 -0.19 17.23 19.96
CA ASN A 70 -1.41 17.62 20.67
C ASN A 70 -2.60 16.69 20.32
N GLU A 71 -3.70 16.85 21.07
CA GLU A 71 -4.90 16.02 20.94
C GLU A 71 -5.63 16.23 19.60
N ASP A 72 -5.67 17.47 19.10
CA ASP A 72 -6.33 17.80 17.83
C ASP A 72 -5.62 17.16 16.62
N GLU A 73 -4.29 17.11 16.63
CA GLU A 73 -3.50 16.38 15.64
C GLU A 73 -3.74 14.87 15.71
N ARG A 74 -3.73 14.32 16.93
CA ARG A 74 -3.99 12.89 17.16
C ARG A 74 -5.37 12.49 16.65
N ALA A 75 -6.40 13.28 16.97
CA ALA A 75 -7.78 13.01 16.56
C ALA A 75 -7.93 13.04 15.03
N ARG A 76 -7.34 14.04 14.37
CA ARG A 76 -7.33 14.13 12.90
C ARG A 76 -6.64 12.92 12.25
N ALA A 77 -5.44 12.58 12.72
CA ALA A 77 -4.69 11.45 12.19
C ALA A 77 -5.39 10.10 12.41
N ALA A 78 -6.07 9.93 13.56
CA ALA A 78 -6.86 8.75 13.85
C ALA A 78 -8.09 8.62 12.92
N GLU A 79 -8.77 9.74 12.63
CA GLU A 79 -9.89 9.78 11.68
C GLU A 79 -9.42 9.42 10.25
N GLU A 80 -8.29 9.98 9.80
CA GLU A 80 -7.67 9.64 8.50
C GLU A 80 -7.38 8.13 8.41
N LEU A 81 -6.79 7.55 9.46
CA LEU A 81 -6.49 6.12 9.51
C LEU A 81 -7.78 5.27 9.53
N ALA A 82 -8.80 5.69 10.28
CA ALA A 82 -10.08 5.00 10.35
C ALA A 82 -10.81 4.96 9.00
N GLN A 83 -10.72 6.04 8.21
CA GLN A 83 -11.28 6.11 6.87
C GLN A 83 -10.60 5.12 5.92
N VAL A 84 -9.27 5.02 5.97
CA VAL A 84 -8.51 4.06 5.16
C VAL A 84 -8.81 2.62 5.59
N LEU A 85 -8.87 2.34 6.90
CA LEU A 85 -9.20 1.02 7.45
C LEU A 85 -10.55 0.49 6.96
N LYS A 86 -11.57 1.35 6.90
CA LYS A 86 -12.90 0.97 6.39
C LYS A 86 -12.86 0.45 4.96
N THR A 87 -12.00 1.03 4.12
CA THR A 87 -11.83 0.61 2.73
C THR A 87 -10.91 -0.61 2.62
N TYR A 88 -9.89 -0.71 3.48
CA TYR A 88 -8.89 -1.77 3.43
C TYR A 88 -9.40 -3.14 3.92
N ILE A 89 -10.33 -3.15 4.88
CA ILE A 89 -10.89 -4.38 5.47
C ILE A 89 -12.07 -4.94 4.65
N ARG A 90 -12.70 -4.11 3.81
CA ARG A 90 -13.75 -4.55 2.89
C ARG A 90 -13.17 -5.38 1.74
#